data_AF-C0EM63-F1
#
_entry.id   AF-C0EM63-F1
#
_cell.length_a   1.000
_cell.length_b   1.000
_cell.length_c   1.000
_cell.angle_alpha   90.00
_cell.angle_beta   90.00
_cell.angle_gamma   90.00
#
_symmetry.space_group_name_H-M   'P 1'
#
loop_
_entity.id
_entity.type
_entity.pdbx_description
1 polymer ?
#
loop_
_entity_poly.entity_id
_entity_poly.type
_entity_poly.pdbx_seq_one_letter_code
_entity_poly.pdbx_strand_id
1 'polypeptide(L)'
;MNPKICPRCNQGILYIFKSKYILKEIILCDECDAMWLKGMKITYGDYDKDFYNYEIFMNQNGVSSPWEEENIFLTPYYENEL
;
A
#
# COMPACT_ATOMS: atom_id res chain seq x y z
N MET A 1 19.91 2.40 0.61
CA MET A 1 18.66 3.14 0.89
C MET A 1 17.86 2.31 1.88
N ASN A 2 17.13 2.92 2.81
CA ASN A 2 16.31 2.19 3.78
C ASN A 2 14.86 2.15 3.29
N PRO A 3 14.12 1.04 3.44
CA PRO A 3 12.71 0.97 3.12
C PRO A 3 11.92 2.04 3.86
N LYS A 4 10.86 2.56 3.23
CA LYS A 4 9.99 3.55 3.86
C LYS A 4 9.14 2.89 4.94
N ILE A 5 9.19 3.46 6.15
CA ILE A 5 8.33 3.08 7.26
C ILE A 5 6.92 3.62 7.02
N CYS A 6 5.90 2.82 7.34
CA CYS A 6 4.51 3.20 7.23
C CYS A 6 4.20 4.40 8.15
N PRO A 7 3.79 5.57 7.61
CA PRO A 7 3.50 6.75 8.43
C PRO A 7 2.24 6.59 9.29
N ARG A 8 1.37 5.62 8.96
CA ARG A 8 0.12 5.39 9.69
C ARG A 8 0.34 4.69 11.03
N CYS A 9 1.17 3.64 11.05
CA CYS A 9 1.40 2.82 12.24
C CYS A 9 2.80 3.01 12.86
N ASN A 10 3.75 3.59 12.13
CA ASN A 10 5.15 3.75 12.55
C ASN A 10 5.83 2.43 12.99
N GLN A 11 5.35 1.29 12.48
CA GLN A 11 5.84 -0.05 12.83
C GLN A 11 6.21 -0.86 11.58
N GLY A 12 5.33 -0.88 10.57
CA GLY A 12 5.52 -1.67 9.37
C GLY A 12 6.36 -1.01 8.27
N ILE A 13 6.80 -1.83 7.33
CA ILE A 13 7.49 -1.42 6.11
C ILE A 13 6.48 -1.34 4.96
N LEU A 14 6.69 -0.38 4.05
CA LEU A 14 5.90 -0.28 2.83
C LEU A 14 6.49 -1.12 1.71
N TYR A 15 5.62 -1.82 0.98
CA TYR A 15 5.95 -2.63 -0.19
C TYR A 15 5.16 -2.17 -1.40
N ILE A 16 5.75 -2.28 -2.58
CA ILE A 16 5.10 -1.91 -3.84
C ILE A 16 4.88 -3.14 -4.70
N PHE A 17 3.66 -3.28 -5.22
CA PHE A 17 3.32 -4.38 -6.14
C PHE A 17 2.23 -3.96 -7.12
N LYS A 18 2.17 -4.64 -8.25
CA LYS A 18 1.08 -4.50 -9.23
C LYS A 18 0.09 -5.62 -9.00
N SER A 19 -1.10 -5.28 -8.51
CA SER A 19 -2.15 -6.27 -8.31
C SER A 19 -2.55 -6.90 -9.65
N LYS A 20 -2.84 -8.20 -9.67
CA LYS A 20 -3.42 -8.89 -10.83
C LYS A 20 -4.92 -8.60 -10.99
N TYR A 21 -5.59 -8.20 -9.90
CA TYR A 21 -7.03 -7.97 -9.87
C TYR A 21 -7.40 -6.54 -10.25
N ILE A 22 -6.54 -5.57 -9.93
CA ILE A 22 -6.73 -4.18 -10.34
C ILE A 22 -5.54 -3.73 -11.19
N LEU A 23 -5.78 -3.01 -12.28
CA LEU A 23 -4.73 -2.46 -13.16
C LEU A 23 -4.00 -1.26 -12.52
N LYS A 24 -3.71 -1.32 -11.22
CA LYS A 24 -3.07 -0.28 -10.43
C LYS A 24 -1.91 -0.86 -9.64
N GLU A 25 -0.86 -0.05 -9.50
CA GLU A 25 0.26 -0.33 -8.61
C GLU A 25 -0.09 0.21 -7.22
N ILE A 26 0.08 -0.65 -6.22
CA ILE A 26 -0.31 -0.45 -4.84
C ILE A 26 0.95 -0.39 -3.99
N ILE A 27 0.99 0.56 -3.06
CA ILE A 27 1.98 0.64 -1.99
C ILE A 27 1.25 0.24 -0.70
N LEU A 28 1.64 -0.85 -0.05
CA LEU A 28 0.94 -1.48 1.06
C LEU A 28 1.86 -1.63 2.29
N CYS A 29 1.33 -1.37 3.47
CA CYS A 29 1.97 -1.70 4.74
C CYS A 29 1.76 -3.17 5.12
N ASP A 30 2.82 -3.82 5.59
CA ASP A 30 2.80 -5.21 6.10
C ASP A 30 2.15 -5.40 7.49
N GLU A 31 1.86 -4.31 8.22
CA GLU A 31 1.37 -4.39 9.61
C GLU A 31 -0.05 -3.84 9.85
N CYS A 32 -0.58 -2.94 9.00
CA CYS A 32 -1.82 -2.20 9.35
C CYS A 32 -2.81 -1.96 8.20
N ASP A 33 -2.66 -2.69 7.09
CA ASP A 33 -3.51 -2.62 5.89
C ASP A 33 -3.59 -1.23 5.22
N ALA A 34 -2.81 -0.25 5.69
CA ALA A 34 -2.74 1.05 5.06
C ALA A 34 -2.12 0.91 3.67
N MET A 35 -2.82 1.42 2.66
CA MET A 35 -2.35 1.42 1.28
C MET A 35 -2.47 2.79 0.61
N TRP A 36 -1.60 2.98 -0.39
CA TRP A 36 -1.59 4.12 -1.29
C TRP A 36 -1.57 3.60 -2.73
N LEU A 37 -2.18 4.36 -3.63
CA LEU A 37 -2.00 4.14 -5.07
C LEU A 37 -0.74 4.85 -5.53
N LYS A 38 -0.04 4.29 -6.51
CA LYS A 38 1.12 4.96 -7.12
C LYS A 38 0.76 6.39 -7.55
N GLY A 39 1.62 7.34 -7.17
CA GLY A 39 1.42 8.78 -7.42
C GLY A 39 0.66 9.52 -6.31
N MET A 40 0.09 8.82 -5.32
CA MET A 40 -0.38 9.45 -4.09
C MET A 40 0.80 9.85 -3.21
N LYS A 41 0.67 10.98 -2.53
CA LYS A 41 1.59 11.35 -1.45
C LYS A 41 1.37 10.38 -0.28
N ILE A 42 2.46 9.86 0.28
CA ILE A 42 2.41 8.90 1.39
C ILE A 42 2.53 9.67 2.71
N THR A 43 1.38 10.03 3.28
CA THR A 43 1.24 10.86 4.49
C THR A 43 0.25 10.25 5.49
N TYR A 44 0.16 10.83 6.69
CA TYR A 44 -0.87 10.53 7.68
C TYR A 44 -1.15 11.78 8.54
N GLY A 45 -2.42 12.19 8.62
CA GLY A 45 -2.87 13.39 9.33
C GLY A 45 -2.81 14.68 8.52
N ASP A 46 -2.49 14.63 7.22
CA ASP A 46 -2.25 15.81 6.39
C ASP A 46 -3.47 16.20 5.53
N TYR A 47 -4.36 15.25 5.21
CA TYR A 47 -5.47 15.45 4.26
C TYR A 47 -6.76 14.71 4.68
N ASP A 48 -7.90 15.08 4.09
CA ASP A 48 -9.19 14.40 4.30
C ASP A 48 -9.14 12.88 4.03
N LYS A 49 -8.25 12.45 3.11
CA LYS A 49 -7.95 11.03 2.88
C LYS A 49 -6.48 10.83 2.54
N ASP A 50 -5.70 10.47 3.56
CA ASP A 50 -4.27 10.18 3.42
C ASP A 50 -3.98 8.81 2.81
N PHE A 51 -4.83 7.81 3.05
CA PHE A 51 -4.62 6.41 2.63
C PHE A 51 -5.96 5.68 2.47
N TYR A 52 -5.92 4.46 1.92
CA TYR A 52 -7.04 3.52 1.94
C TYR A 52 -6.71 2.33 2.85
N ASN A 53 -7.72 1.70 3.43
CA ASN A 53 -7.57 0.34 3.95
C ASN A 53 -7.61 -0.63 2.75
N TYR A 54 -6.60 -1.50 2.64
CA TYR A 54 -6.41 -2.39 1.50
C TYR A 54 -7.56 -3.35 1.29
N GLU A 55 -7.95 -4.08 2.33
CA GLU A 55 -9.04 -5.06 2.23
C GLU A 55 -10.36 -4.39 1.83
N ILE A 56 -10.71 -3.26 2.46
CA ILE A 56 -11.91 -2.50 2.11
C ILE A 56 -11.84 -2.00 0.66
N PHE A 57 -10.70 -1.45 0.25
CA PHE A 57 -10.51 -0.96 -1.12
C PHE A 57 -10.65 -2.07 -2.15
N MET A 58 -10.04 -3.23 -1.91
CA MET A 58 -10.10 -4.37 -2.81
C MET A 58 -11.51 -4.96 -2.90
N ASN A 59 -12.21 -5.09 -1.77
CA ASN A 59 -13.60 -5.53 -1.73
C ASN A 59 -14.53 -4.59 -2.52
N GLN A 60 -14.33 -3.26 -2.40
CA GLN A 60 -15.08 -2.27 -3.18
C GLN A 60 -14.80 -2.34 -4.70
N ASN A 61 -13.66 -2.92 -5.09
CA ASN A 61 -13.31 -3.16 -6.50
C ASN A 61 -13.63 -4.61 -6.94
N GLY A 62 -14.44 -5.35 -6.18
CA GLY A 62 -14.92 -6.68 -6.56
C GLY A 62 -13.95 -7.82 -6.28
N VAL A 63 -12.94 -7.61 -5.42
CA VAL A 63 -11.95 -8.63 -5.05
C VAL A 63 -12.22 -9.12 -3.63
N SER A 64 -12.75 -10.34 -3.51
CA SER A 64 -13.15 -10.94 -2.23
C SER A 64 -12.01 -11.59 -1.44
N SER A 65 -10.92 -11.96 -2.10
CA SER A 65 -9.75 -12.63 -1.49
C SER A 65 -8.45 -11.91 -1.87
N PRO A 66 -8.25 -10.64 -1.44
CA PRO A 66 -7.10 -9.85 -1.87
C PRO A 66 -5.74 -10.40 -1.39
N TRP A 67 -5.72 -11.11 -0.26
CA TRP A 67 -4.49 -11.66 0.34
C TRP A 67 -3.96 -12.94 -0.33
N GLU A 68 -4.66 -13.48 -1.32
CA GLU A 68 -4.20 -14.64 -2.12
C GLU A 68 -3.26 -14.22 -3.27
N GLU A 69 -2.96 -12.93 -3.42
CA GLU A 69 -1.92 -12.50 -4.36
C GLU A 69 -0.54 -12.90 -3.87
N GLU A 70 0.26 -13.47 -4.78
CA GLU A 70 1.65 -13.77 -4.49
C GLU A 70 2.49 -12.49 -4.53
N ASN A 71 3.59 -12.47 -3.79
CA ASN A 71 4.61 -11.41 -3.85
C ASN A 71 4.14 -10.02 -3.37
N ILE A 72 3.02 -9.91 -2.65
CA ILE A 72 2.52 -8.65 -2.06
C ILE A 72 3.63 -7.91 -1.26
N PHE A 73 4.44 -8.67 -0.52
CA PHE A 73 5.55 -8.15 0.31
C PHE A 73 6.94 -8.51 -0.23
N LEU A 74 7.10 -8.60 -1.54
CA LEU A 74 8.40 -8.95 -2.16
C LEU A 74 9.30 -7.74 -2.39
N THR A 75 8.75 -6.59 -2.81
CA THR A 75 9.52 -5.41 -3.23
C THR A 75 9.30 -4.26 -2.25
N PRO A 76 10.26 -3.96 -1.36
CA PRO A 76 10.16 -2.81 -0.46
C PRO A 76 10.11 -1.50 -1.24
N TYR A 77 9.33 -0.53 -0.74
CA TYR A 77 9.24 0.80 -1.30
C TYR A 77 10.30 1.74 -0.71
N TYR A 78 10.96 2.53 -1.55
CA TYR A 78 11.97 3.52 -1.19
C TYR A 78 11.53 4.91 -1.68
N GLU A 79 11.56 5.92 -0.82
CA GLU A 79 10.99 7.26 -1.10
C GLU A 79 11.80 8.13 -2.09
N ASN A 80 12.80 7.59 -2.80
CA ASN A 80 13.69 8.38 -3.65
C ASN A 80 13.86 7.82 -5.08
N GLU A 81 12.91 7.02 -5.58
CA GLU A 81 12.89 6.63 -7.01
C GLU A 81 12.14 7.67 -7.87
N LEU A 82 12.58 8.93 -7.79
CA LEU A 82 12.23 10.01 -8.71
C LEU A 82 13.49 10.79 -9.11
#